data_AF-A0A7C1R1R6-F1
#
_entry.id   AF-A0A7C1R1R6-F1
#
_cell.length_a   1.000
_cell.length_b   1.000
_cell.length_c   1.000
_cell.angle_alpha   90.00
_cell.angle_beta   90.00
_cell.angle_gamma   90.00
#
_symmetry.space_group_name_H-M   'P 1'
#
loop_
_entity.id
_entity.type
_entity.pdbx_description
1 polymer ?
#
loop_
_entity_poly.entity_id
_entity_poly.type
_entity_poly.pdbx_seq_one_letter_code
_entity_poly.pdbx_strand_id
1 'polypeptide(L)'
;MIMSDNLKKTKKMEDYERETGKKAIWRGNITESFKKWQKGENSYDINKERISLYVEKDIKDEWSNFAKKNDYPTLSKLIREALKFFIEYKSKMTIKSKNIDINLLSSLSHELKVPLTSIKGYLQLIIETYQNSLDEKIVARLKNVLNQCLILENKIIEHLDIFETHTEEETDKLTQYDILLIEDDLETVNLLTSYFESIGISCKGVTSGFKALKELKGYIPKLILLDIILPDINGYEIVKRIKVDKKIVDVPIFFLTAIPGVEVENKKREFGVTGAILKPFNLSDFDVIHKYLK
;
A
#
# COMPACT_ATOMS: atom_id res chain seq x y z
N MET A 1 8.01 -2.19 57.60
CA MET A 1 9.08 -3.15 57.27
C MET A 1 8.50 -4.26 56.42
N ILE A 2 8.68 -4.20 55.08
CA ILE A 2 8.66 -5.39 54.22
C ILE A 2 9.82 -5.17 53.27
N MET A 3 10.90 -5.90 53.52
CA MET A 3 12.10 -5.89 52.69
C MET A 3 11.72 -6.42 51.32
N SER A 4 12.04 -5.68 50.26
CA SER A 4 12.12 -6.25 48.93
C SER A 4 13.27 -7.25 48.96
N ASP A 5 12.95 -8.53 49.10
CA ASP A 5 13.92 -9.60 48.88
C ASP A 5 14.50 -9.40 47.49
N ASN A 6 15.77 -8.97 47.44
CA ASN A 6 16.54 -8.96 46.21
C ASN A 6 16.70 -10.42 45.78
N LEU A 7 15.76 -10.89 44.95
CA LEU A 7 15.81 -12.21 44.33
C LEU A 7 17.20 -12.40 43.70
N LYS A 8 18.02 -13.23 44.33
CA LYS A 8 19.33 -13.62 43.81
C LYS A 8 19.12 -14.49 42.57
N LYS A 9 19.86 -14.17 41.50
CA LYS A 9 19.82 -14.97 40.27
C LYS A 9 20.33 -16.38 40.56
N THR A 10 19.59 -17.37 40.07
CA THR A 10 20.01 -18.78 40.13
C THR A 10 20.83 -19.13 38.89
N LYS A 11 21.63 -20.21 38.93
CA LYS A 11 22.43 -20.65 37.78
C LYS A 11 21.59 -20.86 36.51
N LYS A 12 20.38 -21.41 36.65
CA LYS A 12 19.41 -21.54 35.54
C LYS A 12 18.98 -20.20 34.95
N MET A 13 18.84 -19.17 35.79
CA MET A 13 18.52 -17.82 35.33
C MET A 13 19.69 -17.24 34.52
N GLU A 14 20.93 -17.44 34.97
CA GLU A 14 22.12 -16.99 34.23
C GLU A 14 22.28 -17.72 32.90
N ASP A 15 22.05 -19.03 32.89
CA ASP A 15 22.07 -19.84 31.67
C ASP A 15 21.00 -19.35 30.67
N TYR A 16 19.78 -19.08 31.12
CA TYR A 16 18.71 -18.48 30.32
C TYR A 16 19.07 -17.10 29.76
N GLU A 17 19.62 -16.21 30.60
CA GLU A 17 19.99 -14.86 30.15
C GLU A 17 21.12 -14.92 29.11
N ARG A 18 22.07 -15.85 29.26
CA ARG A 18 23.15 -16.10 28.29
C ARG A 18 22.64 -16.70 26.99
N GLU A 19 21.73 -17.67 27.06
CA GLU A 19 21.18 -18.35 25.89
C GLU A 19 20.22 -17.47 25.09
N THR A 20 19.46 -16.60 25.75
CA THR A 20 18.34 -15.87 25.11
C THR A 20 18.56 -14.35 25.02
N GLY A 21 19.56 -13.80 25.70
CA GLY A 21 19.81 -12.36 25.80
C GLY A 21 18.75 -11.57 26.59
N LYS A 22 17.74 -12.24 27.18
CA LYS A 22 16.63 -11.62 27.92
C LYS A 22 16.83 -11.76 29.42
N LYS A 23 16.41 -10.78 30.21
CA LYS A 23 16.54 -10.85 31.68
C LYS A 23 15.58 -11.87 32.31
N ALA A 24 16.09 -12.69 33.23
CA ALA A 24 15.31 -13.62 34.03
C ALA A 24 14.55 -12.93 35.17
N ILE A 25 15.08 -11.79 35.63
CA ILE A 25 14.44 -10.93 36.65
C ILE A 25 14.32 -9.52 36.09
N TRP A 26 13.11 -8.95 36.16
CA TRP A 26 12.84 -7.57 35.79
C TRP A 26 12.05 -6.87 36.89
N ARG A 27 12.57 -5.74 37.41
CA ARG A 27 11.97 -4.97 38.51
C ARG A 27 11.55 -5.84 39.71
N GLY A 28 12.45 -6.73 40.15
CA GLY A 28 12.24 -7.59 41.31
C GLY A 28 11.30 -8.78 41.10
N ASN A 29 10.84 -9.03 39.87
CA ASN A 29 9.95 -10.17 39.57
C ASN A 29 10.59 -11.11 38.54
N ILE A 30 10.35 -12.42 38.71
CA ILE A 30 10.75 -13.45 37.75
C ILE A 30 9.93 -13.28 36.47
N THR A 31 10.61 -13.20 35.31
CA THR A 31 9.95 -12.97 34.03
C THR A 31 9.20 -14.21 33.54
N GLU A 32 8.04 -14.01 32.93
CA GLU A 32 7.25 -15.10 32.32
C GLU A 32 8.03 -15.84 31.23
N SER A 33 8.94 -15.13 30.55
CA SER A 33 9.80 -15.73 29.54
C SER A 33 10.80 -16.72 30.14
N PHE A 34 11.33 -16.46 31.35
CA PHE A 34 12.13 -17.43 32.07
C PHE A 34 11.31 -18.63 32.54
N LYS A 35 10.09 -18.42 33.07
CA LYS A 35 9.21 -19.51 33.51
C LYS A 35 8.85 -20.47 32.37
N LYS A 36 8.64 -19.94 31.15
CA LYS A 36 8.36 -20.74 29.95
C LYS A 36 9.60 -21.48 29.46
N TRP A 37 10.77 -20.86 29.50
CA TRP A 37 12.04 -21.51 29.19
C TRP A 37 12.30 -22.71 30.10
N GLN A 38 12.02 -22.57 31.40
CA GLN A 38 12.15 -23.68 32.36
C GLN A 38 11.23 -24.87 32.06
N LYS A 39 10.09 -24.65 31.37
CA LYS A 39 9.15 -25.69 30.98
C LYS A 39 9.48 -26.34 29.63
N GLY A 40 10.59 -25.94 28.99
CA GLY A 40 10.98 -26.45 27.67
C GLY A 40 10.09 -25.95 26.53
N GLU A 41 9.29 -24.90 26.76
CA GLU A 41 8.49 -24.22 25.73
C GLU A 41 9.42 -23.36 24.85
N ASN A 42 10.28 -24.01 24.05
CA ASN A 42 11.25 -23.37 23.17
C ASN A 42 10.62 -22.92 21.83
N SER A 43 9.55 -22.12 21.89
CA SER A 43 9.08 -21.35 20.73
C SER A 43 9.25 -19.85 21.00
N TYR A 44 10.50 -19.40 20.86
CA TYR A 44 10.80 -17.97 20.93
C TYR A 44 10.76 -17.40 19.53
N ASP A 45 9.59 -16.95 19.13
CA ASP A 45 9.48 -16.02 18.02
C ASP A 45 10.19 -14.71 18.43
N ILE A 46 11.41 -14.55 17.92
CA ILE A 46 12.28 -13.39 18.15
C ILE A 46 11.73 -12.14 17.45
N ASN A 47 10.76 -12.31 16.54
CA ASN A 47 10.16 -11.23 15.76
C ASN A 47 8.77 -10.84 16.27
N LYS A 48 8.60 -10.70 17.60
CA LYS A 48 7.45 -9.93 18.09
C LYS A 48 7.72 -8.46 17.86
N GLU A 49 7.48 -8.01 16.62
CA GLU A 49 7.33 -6.61 16.29
C GLU A 49 6.36 -5.98 17.28
N ARG A 50 6.87 -5.08 18.12
CA ARG A 50 6.05 -4.35 19.06
C ARG A 50 5.42 -3.19 18.32
N ILE A 51 4.18 -3.39 17.92
CA ILE A 51 3.34 -2.30 17.44
C ILE A 51 3.02 -1.41 18.65
N SER A 52 3.50 -0.17 18.60
CA SER A 52 3.18 0.86 19.59
C SER A 52 2.15 1.79 18.98
N LEU A 53 0.95 1.82 19.58
CA LEU A 53 -0.12 2.71 19.17
C LEU A 53 -0.04 3.98 20.01
N TYR A 54 0.17 5.11 19.35
CA TYR A 54 0.04 6.43 19.97
C TYR A 54 -1.37 6.91 19.70
N VAL A 55 -2.14 7.08 20.76
CA VAL A 55 -3.52 7.56 20.72
C VAL A 55 -3.65 8.72 21.70
N GLU A 56 -4.56 9.65 21.40
CA GLU A 56 -4.92 10.72 22.31
C GLU A 56 -5.46 10.15 23.63
N LYS A 57 -5.28 10.91 24.71
CA LYS A 57 -5.54 10.42 26.07
C LYS A 57 -7.01 10.05 26.27
N ASP A 58 -7.87 10.84 25.68
CA ASP A 58 -9.32 10.75 25.64
C ASP A 58 -9.77 9.46 24.93
N ILE A 59 -9.23 9.15 23.76
CA ILE A 59 -9.47 7.87 23.06
C ILE A 59 -8.99 6.68 23.91
N LYS A 60 -7.81 6.81 24.53
CA LYS A 60 -7.29 5.76 25.42
C LYS A 60 -8.22 5.52 26.62
N ASP A 61 -8.79 6.58 27.17
CA ASP A 61 -9.70 6.52 28.31
C ASP A 61 -11.04 5.87 27.88
N GLU A 62 -11.58 6.21 26.71
CA GLU A 62 -12.75 5.55 26.12
C GLU A 62 -12.53 4.04 25.94
N TRP A 63 -11.42 3.64 25.32
CA TRP A 63 -11.12 2.22 25.11
C TRP A 63 -10.90 1.47 26.42
N SER A 64 -10.30 2.13 27.41
CA SER A 64 -10.11 1.57 28.74
C SER A 64 -11.43 1.37 29.47
N ASN A 65 -12.38 2.29 29.31
CA ASN A 65 -13.74 2.18 29.86
C ASN A 65 -14.53 1.07 29.16
N PHE A 66 -14.42 0.99 27.83
CA PHE A 66 -15.01 -0.11 27.05
C PHE A 66 -14.45 -1.47 27.50
N ALA A 67 -13.13 -1.59 27.67
CA ALA A 67 -12.49 -2.81 28.12
C ALA A 67 -13.04 -3.27 29.48
N LYS A 68 -13.15 -2.35 30.44
CA LYS A 68 -13.72 -2.63 31.77
C LYS A 68 -15.18 -3.04 31.71
N LYS A 69 -15.99 -2.36 30.91
CA LYS A 69 -17.44 -2.63 30.76
C LYS A 69 -17.72 -4.02 30.16
N ASN A 70 -16.78 -4.56 29.38
CA ASN A 70 -16.91 -5.83 28.68
C ASN A 70 -15.94 -6.91 29.20
N ASP A 71 -15.51 -6.81 30.47
CA ASP A 71 -14.68 -7.80 31.17
C ASP A 71 -13.34 -8.16 30.48
N TYR A 72 -12.76 -7.22 29.75
CA TYR A 72 -11.40 -7.37 29.24
C TYR A 72 -10.38 -6.91 30.30
N PRO A 73 -9.51 -7.80 30.82
CA PRO A 73 -8.64 -7.49 31.96
C PRO A 73 -7.55 -6.45 31.66
N THR A 74 -7.23 -6.23 30.38
CA THR A 74 -6.29 -5.18 29.95
C THR A 74 -6.68 -4.66 28.57
N LEU A 75 -6.33 -3.40 28.27
CA LEU A 75 -6.48 -2.83 26.93
C LEU A 75 -5.75 -3.67 25.87
N SER A 76 -4.57 -4.21 26.20
CA SER A 76 -3.84 -5.09 25.28
C SER A 76 -4.55 -6.42 25.03
N LYS A 77 -5.33 -6.93 25.98
CA LYS A 77 -6.16 -8.13 25.77
C LYS A 77 -7.33 -7.80 24.87
N LEU A 78 -8.00 -6.66 25.09
CA LEU A 78 -9.04 -6.16 24.18
C LEU A 78 -8.50 -6.04 22.75
N ILE A 79 -7.39 -5.35 22.54
CA ILE A 79 -6.79 -5.17 21.21
C ILE A 79 -6.43 -6.51 20.57
N ARG A 80 -5.84 -7.45 21.32
CA ARG A 80 -5.50 -8.77 20.78
C ARG A 80 -6.73 -9.59 20.41
N GLU A 81 -7.79 -9.58 21.22
CA GLU A 81 -9.02 -10.28 20.90
C GLU A 81 -9.76 -9.61 19.74
N ALA A 82 -9.74 -8.28 19.64
CA ALA A 82 -10.27 -7.55 18.49
C ALA A 82 -9.50 -7.86 17.19
N LEU A 83 -8.17 -7.90 17.25
CA LEU A 83 -7.33 -8.30 16.11
C LEU A 83 -7.53 -9.77 15.73
N LYS A 84 -7.61 -10.66 16.72
CA LYS A 84 -7.87 -12.08 16.49
C LYS A 84 -9.25 -12.30 15.87
N PHE A 85 -10.26 -11.60 16.40
CA PHE A 85 -11.60 -11.55 15.82
C PHE A 85 -11.53 -11.05 14.37
N PHE A 86 -10.82 -9.94 14.10
CA PHE A 86 -10.69 -9.40 12.75
C PHE A 86 -9.98 -10.38 11.78
N ILE A 87 -8.92 -11.06 12.22
CA ILE A 87 -8.19 -12.05 11.43
C ILE A 87 -9.05 -13.30 11.17
N GLU A 88 -9.73 -13.82 12.20
CA GLU A 88 -10.65 -14.96 12.08
C GLU A 88 -11.91 -14.60 11.28
N TYR A 89 -12.37 -13.36 11.38
CA TYR A 89 -13.48 -12.82 10.60
C TYR A 89 -13.06 -12.68 9.13
N LYS A 90 -11.85 -12.15 8.85
CA LYS A 90 -11.27 -12.08 7.50
C LYS A 90 -11.06 -13.47 6.88
N SER A 91 -10.63 -14.47 7.66
CA SER A 91 -10.47 -15.84 7.17
C SER A 91 -11.80 -16.57 6.94
N LYS A 92 -12.83 -16.27 7.75
CA LYS A 92 -14.22 -16.73 7.52
C LYS A 92 -14.90 -16.00 6.36
N MET A 93 -14.54 -14.74 6.09
CA MET A 93 -15.05 -13.96 4.97
C MET A 93 -14.61 -14.46 3.59
N THR A 94 -13.47 -15.14 3.49
CA THR A 94 -13.07 -15.83 2.25
C THR A 94 -14.07 -16.94 1.86
N ILE A 95 -14.87 -17.43 2.81
CA ILE A 95 -15.83 -18.53 2.62
C ILE A 95 -17.30 -18.06 2.62
N LYS A 96 -17.62 -16.91 3.22
CA LYS A 96 -18.99 -16.34 3.25
C LYS A 96 -18.95 -14.84 2.99
N SER A 97 -18.99 -14.47 1.72
CA SER A 97 -19.23 -13.09 1.31
C SER A 97 -20.67 -12.67 1.65
N LYS A 98 -20.79 -11.61 2.45
CA LYS A 98 -21.73 -10.46 2.34
C LYS A 98 -21.75 -9.74 3.70
N ASN A 99 -21.42 -8.44 3.72
CA ASN A 99 -21.45 -7.47 4.83
C ASN A 99 -20.14 -7.21 5.61
N ILE A 100 -19.06 -6.85 4.93
CA ILE A 100 -18.18 -5.78 5.45
C ILE A 100 -18.74 -4.45 4.93
N ASP A 101 -18.72 -3.41 5.76
CA ASP A 101 -19.01 -2.06 5.32
C ASP A 101 -17.79 -1.49 4.58
N ILE A 102 -17.82 -1.53 3.24
CA ILE A 102 -16.74 -1.03 2.38
C ILE A 102 -16.49 0.46 2.63
N ASN A 103 -17.51 1.20 3.04
CA ASN A 103 -17.36 2.63 3.35
C ASN A 103 -16.45 2.85 4.57
N LEU A 104 -16.52 1.97 5.58
CA LEU A 104 -15.63 2.05 6.74
C LEU A 104 -14.17 1.79 6.37
N LEU A 105 -13.91 0.82 5.49
CA LEU A 105 -12.54 0.50 5.06
C LEU A 105 -11.96 1.56 4.12
N SER A 106 -12.78 2.13 3.25
CA SER A 106 -12.40 3.27 2.41
C SER A 106 -12.14 4.52 3.26
N SER A 107 -13.01 4.83 4.23
CA SER A 107 -12.80 5.92 5.20
C SER A 107 -11.51 5.72 5.98
N LEU A 108 -11.25 4.51 6.47
CA LEU A 108 -10.03 4.18 7.21
C LEU A 108 -8.78 4.32 6.32
N SER A 109 -8.84 3.88 5.06
CA SER A 109 -7.75 4.08 4.09
C SER A 109 -7.47 5.56 3.88
N HIS A 110 -8.51 6.36 3.65
CA HIS A 110 -8.41 7.81 3.47
C HIS A 110 -7.83 8.50 4.71
N GLU A 111 -8.37 8.22 5.90
CA GLU A 111 -7.93 8.79 7.18
C GLU A 111 -6.47 8.42 7.51
N LEU A 112 -5.98 7.25 7.09
CA LEU A 112 -4.58 6.87 7.27
C LEU A 112 -3.66 7.51 6.22
N LYS A 113 -4.13 7.74 5.00
CA LYS A 113 -3.35 8.36 3.91
C LYS A 113 -3.18 9.87 4.07
N VAL A 114 -4.16 10.58 4.60
CA VAL A 114 -4.11 12.05 4.82
C VAL A 114 -2.91 12.50 5.67
N PRO A 115 -2.69 11.97 6.88
CA PRO A 115 -1.53 12.34 7.68
C PRO A 115 -0.23 11.88 7.02
N LEU A 116 -0.23 10.74 6.33
CA LEU A 116 0.93 10.21 5.62
C LEU A 116 1.35 11.11 4.45
N THR A 117 0.38 11.65 3.71
CA THR A 117 0.59 12.63 2.63
C THR A 117 1.24 13.90 3.18
N SER A 118 0.72 14.38 4.31
CA SER A 118 1.29 15.56 4.99
C SER A 118 2.72 15.32 5.44
N ILE A 119 2.99 14.17 6.09
CA ILE A 119 4.34 13.80 6.56
C ILE A 119 5.31 13.68 5.38
N LYS A 120 4.93 13.00 4.30
CA LYS A 120 5.76 12.88 3.10
C LYS A 120 6.07 14.25 2.50
N GLY A 121 5.06 15.11 2.34
CA GLY A 121 5.24 16.46 1.78
C GLY A 121 6.21 17.31 2.60
N TYR A 122 6.07 17.32 3.92
CA TYR A 122 7.01 18.05 4.78
C TYR A 122 8.42 17.47 4.76
N LEU A 123 8.56 16.13 4.77
CA LEU A 123 9.88 15.48 4.67
C LEU A 123 10.56 15.82 3.34
N GLN A 124 9.81 15.78 2.24
CA GLN A 124 10.28 16.12 0.91
C GLN A 124 10.75 17.56 0.85
N LEU A 125 9.94 18.51 1.34
CA LEU A 125 10.27 19.93 1.40
C LEU A 125 11.52 20.20 2.25
N ILE A 126 11.67 19.53 3.40
CA ILE A 126 12.85 19.66 4.26
C ILE A 126 14.10 19.13 3.55
N ILE A 127 14.00 17.96 2.92
CA ILE A 127 15.12 17.36 2.18
C ILE A 127 15.51 18.29 1.02
N GLU A 128 14.57 18.74 0.20
CA GLU A 128 14.84 19.56 -0.98
C GLU A 128 15.40 20.94 -0.62
N THR A 129 14.82 21.59 0.40
CA THR A 129 15.16 22.97 0.79
C THR A 129 16.46 23.03 1.61
N TYR A 130 16.71 22.05 2.47
CA TYR A 130 17.78 22.15 3.48
C TYR A 130 18.85 21.06 3.39
N GLN A 131 18.83 20.17 2.38
CA GLN A 131 19.82 19.09 2.22
C GLN A 131 21.28 19.53 2.35
N ASN A 132 21.63 20.70 1.79
CA ASN A 132 23.01 21.20 1.77
C ASN A 132 23.45 21.83 3.10
N SER A 133 22.51 22.06 4.01
CA SER A 133 22.70 22.70 5.31
C SER A 133 22.44 21.77 6.49
N LEU A 134 21.99 20.54 6.22
CA LEU A 134 21.73 19.51 7.23
C LEU A 134 22.88 18.50 7.27
N ASP A 135 23.11 17.93 8.46
CA ASP A 135 24.04 16.81 8.63
C ASP A 135 23.59 15.61 7.77
N GLU A 136 24.52 14.98 7.05
CA GLU A 136 24.24 13.83 6.18
C GLU A 136 23.48 12.70 6.90
N LYS A 137 23.74 12.47 8.19
CA LYS A 137 23.02 11.48 9.00
C LYS A 137 21.57 11.87 9.23
N ILE A 138 21.28 13.17 9.35
CA ILE A 138 19.91 13.69 9.46
C ILE A 138 19.20 13.50 8.12
N VAL A 139 19.84 13.87 7.01
CA VAL A 139 19.28 13.66 5.65
C VAL A 139 18.98 12.18 5.39
N ALA A 140 19.90 11.27 5.76
CA ALA A 140 19.71 9.84 5.63
C ALA A 140 18.53 9.32 6.47
N ARG A 141 18.34 9.85 7.69
CA ARG A 141 17.17 9.53 8.53
C ARG A 141 15.87 10.03 7.90
N LEU A 142 15.83 11.26 7.39
CA LEU A 142 14.65 11.83 6.75
C LEU A 142 14.25 11.00 5.51
N LYS A 143 15.22 10.62 4.67
CA LYS A 143 15.01 9.72 3.53
C LYS A 143 14.48 8.34 3.95
N ASN A 144 15.01 7.78 5.04
CA ASN A 144 14.49 6.52 5.57
C ASN A 144 13.03 6.66 6.04
N VAL A 145 12.69 7.72 6.78
CA VAL A 145 11.30 7.96 7.20
C VAL A 145 10.38 8.13 5.98
N LEU A 146 10.81 8.86 4.96
CA LEU A 146 10.08 9.02 3.71
C LEU A 146 9.82 7.66 3.03
N ASN A 147 10.83 6.81 2.92
CA ASN A 147 10.69 5.46 2.38
C ASN A 147 9.74 4.57 3.22
N GLN A 148 9.81 4.65 4.55
CA GLN A 148 8.87 3.91 5.40
C GLN A 148 7.43 4.40 5.22
N CYS A 149 7.24 5.71 4.99
CA CYS A 149 5.92 6.26 4.68
C CYS A 149 5.38 5.71 3.37
N LEU A 150 6.21 5.63 2.31
CA LEU A 150 5.81 5.03 1.03
C LEU A 150 5.46 3.54 1.16
N ILE A 151 6.27 2.78 1.91
CA ILE A 151 5.98 1.35 2.17
C ILE A 151 4.66 1.18 2.92
N LEU A 152 4.41 2.03 3.93
CA LEU A 152 3.17 1.97 4.71
C LEU A 152 1.95 2.34 3.86
N GLU A 153 2.08 3.36 3.01
CA GLU A 153 1.04 3.75 2.07
C GLU A 153 0.68 2.61 1.12
N ASN A 154 1.70 1.96 0.55
CA ASN A 154 1.51 0.80 -0.31
C ASN A 154 0.81 -0.35 0.43
N LYS A 155 1.17 -0.61 1.70
CA LYS A 155 0.47 -1.61 2.52
C LYS A 155 -0.97 -1.23 2.84
N ILE A 156 -1.27 0.05 3.04
CA ILE A 156 -2.63 0.55 3.22
C ILE A 156 -3.43 0.30 1.96
N ILE A 157 -2.88 0.64 0.79
CA ILE A 157 -3.50 0.39 -0.51
C ILE A 157 -3.71 -1.12 -0.72
N GLU A 158 -2.66 -1.92 -0.53
CA GLU A 158 -2.67 -3.37 -0.69
C GLU A 158 -3.54 -4.11 0.33
N HIS A 159 -4.07 -3.50 1.38
CA HIS A 159 -4.84 -4.24 2.39
C HIS A 159 -6.19 -3.63 2.74
N LEU A 160 -6.33 -2.32 2.61
CA LEU A 160 -7.54 -1.57 2.90
C LEU A 160 -8.27 -1.17 1.62
N ASP A 161 -7.55 -0.93 0.51
CA ASP A 161 -8.19 -0.70 -0.80
C ASP A 161 -8.50 -2.01 -1.54
N ILE A 162 -8.09 -3.19 -1.04
CA ILE A 162 -8.52 -4.50 -1.63
C ILE A 162 -10.05 -4.59 -1.67
N PHE A 163 -10.76 -3.95 -0.74
CA PHE A 163 -12.22 -4.05 -0.70
C PHE A 163 -12.94 -3.13 -1.70
N GLU A 164 -12.24 -2.20 -2.37
CA GLU A 164 -12.77 -1.54 -3.57
C GLU A 164 -12.97 -2.55 -4.72
N THR A 165 -12.44 -3.77 -4.61
CA THR A 165 -12.65 -4.80 -5.64
C THR A 165 -13.90 -5.67 -5.46
N HIS A 166 -14.66 -5.55 -4.34
CA HIS A 166 -15.80 -6.45 -4.05
C HIS A 166 -17.00 -5.84 -3.31
N THR A 167 -17.30 -4.56 -3.49
CA THR A 167 -18.71 -4.09 -3.55
C THR A 167 -18.90 -3.11 -4.69
N GLU A 168 -19.08 -3.68 -5.88
CA GLU A 168 -19.69 -2.99 -7.01
C GLU A 168 -21.13 -3.49 -7.13
N GLU A 169 -21.96 -3.16 -6.13
CA GLU A 169 -23.41 -3.05 -6.32
C GLU A 169 -23.81 -1.73 -5.66
N GLU A 170 -24.00 -0.70 -6.50
CA GLU A 170 -24.64 0.60 -6.21
C GLU A 170 -23.80 1.72 -5.56
N THR A 171 -22.80 2.23 -6.29
CA THR A 171 -22.87 3.61 -6.82
C THR A 171 -22.27 3.63 -8.21
N ASP A 172 -23.08 3.15 -9.14
CA ASP A 172 -22.84 3.31 -10.57
C ASP A 172 -23.04 4.79 -10.95
N LYS A 173 -22.06 5.60 -10.62
CA LYS A 173 -21.51 6.47 -11.65
C LYS A 173 -20.21 5.80 -12.06
N LEU A 174 -20.28 4.90 -13.05
CA LEU A 174 -19.25 4.79 -14.09
C LEU A 174 -18.70 6.20 -14.33
N THR A 175 -17.61 6.56 -13.66
CA THR A 175 -16.86 7.74 -14.02
C THR A 175 -16.23 7.35 -15.33
N GLN A 176 -16.95 7.67 -16.40
CA GLN A 176 -16.46 7.51 -17.75
C GLN A 176 -15.14 8.27 -17.80
N TYR A 177 -14.04 7.54 -18.01
CA TYR A 177 -12.74 8.13 -18.25
C TYR A 177 -12.39 8.06 -19.73
N ASP A 178 -11.81 9.12 -20.26
CA ASP A 178 -11.42 9.19 -21.66
C ASP A 178 -10.17 8.34 -21.91
N ILE A 179 -9.21 8.38 -20.97
CA ILE A 179 -7.92 7.71 -21.09
C ILE A 179 -7.75 6.63 -20.02
N LEU A 180 -7.37 5.41 -20.43
CA LEU A 180 -6.75 4.42 -19.55
C LEU A 180 -5.23 4.51 -19.67
N LEU A 181 -4.54 4.90 -18.60
CA LEU A 181 -3.08 4.91 -18.52
C LEU A 181 -2.59 3.65 -17.81
N ILE A 182 -1.71 2.88 -18.46
CA ILE A 182 -1.15 1.63 -17.95
C ILE A 182 0.37 1.81 -17.82
N GLU A 183 0.85 1.99 -16.60
CA GLU A 183 2.22 2.40 -16.28
C GLU A 183 2.57 1.95 -14.86
N ASP A 184 3.72 1.30 -14.64
CA ASP A 184 4.11 0.82 -13.32
C ASP A 184 4.76 1.88 -12.42
N ASP A 185 5.33 2.93 -13.03
CA ASP A 185 5.89 4.06 -12.29
C ASP A 185 4.79 5.02 -11.76
N LEU A 186 4.62 5.05 -10.44
CA LEU A 186 3.62 5.88 -9.77
C LEU A 186 3.82 7.38 -10.00
N GLU A 187 5.05 7.85 -10.15
CA GLU A 187 5.32 9.26 -10.41
C GLU A 187 4.80 9.66 -11.80
N THR A 188 5.07 8.84 -12.82
CA THR A 188 4.56 8.99 -14.18
C THR A 188 3.03 8.91 -14.22
N VAL A 189 2.42 7.96 -13.49
CA VAL A 189 0.95 7.87 -13.38
C VAL A 189 0.37 9.16 -12.83
N ASN A 190 0.87 9.63 -11.68
CA ASN A 190 0.35 10.84 -11.03
C ASN A 190 0.54 12.09 -11.91
N LEU A 191 1.69 12.22 -12.58
CA LEU A 191 1.99 13.32 -13.49
C LEU A 191 0.99 13.37 -14.64
N LEU A 192 0.81 12.25 -15.35
CA LEU A 192 -0.02 12.20 -16.54
C LEU A 192 -1.51 12.29 -16.22
N THR A 193 -1.98 11.63 -15.15
CA THR A 193 -3.36 11.78 -14.68
C THR A 193 -3.67 13.24 -14.34
N SER A 194 -2.81 13.89 -13.54
CA SER A 194 -2.98 15.30 -13.18
C SER A 194 -2.95 16.23 -14.40
N TYR A 195 -2.07 15.95 -15.36
CA TYR A 195 -1.98 16.71 -16.60
C TYR A 195 -3.29 16.64 -17.41
N PHE A 196 -3.79 15.44 -17.68
CA PHE A 196 -5.04 15.28 -18.45
C PHE A 196 -6.24 15.88 -17.73
N GLU A 197 -6.35 15.69 -16.42
CA GLU A 197 -7.42 16.30 -15.63
C GLU A 197 -7.37 17.84 -15.70
N SER A 198 -6.17 18.43 -15.68
CA SER A 198 -6.00 19.89 -15.78
C SER A 198 -6.49 20.49 -17.11
N ILE A 199 -6.53 19.68 -18.17
CA ILE A 199 -7.05 20.06 -19.50
C ILE A 199 -8.46 19.50 -19.75
N GLY A 200 -9.15 19.04 -18.70
CA GLY A 200 -10.54 18.57 -18.75
C GLY A 200 -10.71 17.18 -19.36
N ILE A 201 -9.64 16.41 -19.50
CA ILE A 201 -9.65 15.03 -19.99
C ILE A 201 -9.58 14.10 -18.80
N SER A 202 -10.55 13.20 -18.68
CA SER A 202 -10.59 12.24 -17.59
C SER A 202 -9.60 11.09 -17.85
N CYS A 203 -8.73 10.80 -16.87
CA CYS A 203 -7.68 9.79 -17.01
C CYS A 203 -7.66 8.86 -15.80
N LYS A 204 -7.76 7.54 -16.02
CA LYS A 204 -7.60 6.53 -14.97
C LYS A 204 -6.26 5.84 -15.14
N GLY A 205 -5.39 5.98 -14.13
CA GLY A 205 -4.11 5.28 -14.05
C GLY A 205 -4.24 3.89 -13.42
N VAL A 206 -3.59 2.89 -14.00
CA VAL A 206 -3.44 1.55 -13.44
C VAL A 206 -1.97 1.13 -13.47
N THR A 207 -1.53 0.52 -12.37
CA THR A 207 -0.11 0.24 -12.12
C THR A 207 0.35 -1.16 -12.53
N SER A 208 -0.51 -1.91 -13.22
CA SER A 208 -0.17 -3.26 -13.68
C SER A 208 -1.04 -3.68 -14.86
N GLY A 209 -0.51 -4.55 -15.70
CA GLY A 209 -1.27 -5.04 -16.85
C GLY A 209 -2.45 -5.94 -16.46
N PHE A 210 -2.36 -6.68 -15.35
CA PHE A 210 -3.52 -7.43 -14.83
C PHE A 210 -4.67 -6.51 -14.42
N LYS A 211 -4.38 -5.36 -13.78
CA LYS A 211 -5.41 -4.36 -13.45
C LYS A 211 -6.00 -3.78 -14.74
N ALA A 212 -5.17 -3.45 -15.73
CA ALA A 212 -5.64 -2.97 -17.03
C ALA A 212 -6.62 -3.93 -17.71
N LEU A 213 -6.29 -5.23 -17.77
CA LEU A 213 -7.16 -6.24 -18.36
C LEU A 213 -8.46 -6.46 -17.56
N LYS A 214 -8.45 -6.23 -16.24
CA LYS A 214 -9.66 -6.26 -15.42
C LYS A 214 -10.55 -5.05 -15.74
N GLU A 215 -9.98 -3.85 -15.79
CA GLU A 215 -10.70 -2.62 -16.12
C GLU A 215 -11.36 -2.66 -17.49
N LEU A 216 -10.62 -3.15 -18.51
CA LEU A 216 -11.11 -3.25 -19.88
C LEU A 216 -12.29 -4.23 -20.07
N LYS A 217 -12.61 -5.05 -19.07
CA LYS A 217 -13.83 -5.88 -19.07
C LYS A 217 -15.08 -5.09 -18.66
N GLY A 218 -14.92 -4.10 -17.79
CA GLY A 218 -16.02 -3.30 -17.24
C GLY A 218 -16.25 -2.00 -17.99
N TYR A 219 -15.18 -1.40 -18.53
CA TYR A 219 -15.25 -0.09 -19.17
C TYR A 219 -14.37 0.00 -20.43
N ILE A 220 -14.87 0.71 -21.43
CA ILE A 220 -14.19 0.93 -22.72
C ILE A 220 -13.73 2.39 -22.77
N PRO A 221 -12.43 2.69 -22.58
CA PRO A 221 -11.92 4.05 -22.69
C PRO A 221 -11.92 4.51 -24.15
N LYS A 222 -11.86 5.84 -24.35
CA LYS A 222 -11.65 6.42 -25.69
C LYS A 222 -10.24 6.18 -26.19
N LEU A 223 -9.25 6.06 -25.30
CA LEU A 223 -7.86 5.83 -25.65
C LEU A 223 -7.10 5.08 -24.54
N ILE A 224 -6.12 4.27 -24.94
CA ILE A 224 -5.20 3.58 -24.03
C ILE A 224 -3.80 4.13 -24.22
N LEU A 225 -3.18 4.60 -23.13
CA LEU A 225 -1.75 4.85 -23.02
C LEU A 225 -1.12 3.66 -22.31
N LEU A 226 -0.12 3.02 -22.93
CA LEU A 226 0.40 1.74 -22.47
C LEU A 226 1.93 1.74 -22.44
N ASP A 227 2.52 1.57 -21.26
CA ASP A 227 3.91 1.13 -21.18
C ASP A 227 4.05 -0.31 -21.68
N ILE A 228 5.08 -0.51 -22.50
CA ILE A 228 5.47 -1.82 -23.02
C ILE A 228 6.18 -2.62 -21.93
N ILE A 229 7.00 -1.95 -21.10
CA ILE A 229 7.83 -2.57 -20.09
C ILE A 229 7.09 -2.48 -18.76
N LEU A 230 6.29 -3.50 -18.45
CA LEU A 230 5.62 -3.65 -17.16
C LEU A 230 6.21 -4.85 -16.41
N PRO A 231 6.19 -4.85 -15.07
CA PRO A 231 6.79 -5.89 -14.25
C PRO A 231 5.99 -7.21 -14.26
N ASP A 232 4.69 -7.17 -14.55
CA ASP A 232 3.79 -8.32 -14.42
C ASP A 232 3.50 -9.02 -15.77
N ILE A 233 3.14 -8.26 -16.79
CA ILE A 233 2.83 -8.76 -18.13
C ILE A 233 3.40 -7.81 -19.17
N ASN A 234 4.05 -8.36 -20.20
CA ASN A 234 4.56 -7.56 -21.30
C ASN A 234 3.43 -6.76 -21.98
N GLY A 235 3.59 -5.45 -22.23
CA GLY A 235 2.55 -4.63 -22.84
C GLY A 235 2.08 -5.14 -24.21
N TYR A 236 2.95 -5.80 -24.98
CA TYR A 236 2.56 -6.46 -26.23
C TYR A 236 1.51 -7.57 -26.04
N GLU A 237 1.58 -8.28 -24.93
CA GLU A 237 0.62 -9.33 -24.56
C GLU A 237 -0.74 -8.74 -24.17
N ILE A 238 -0.77 -7.53 -23.62
CA ILE A 238 -2.01 -6.77 -23.39
C ILE A 238 -2.63 -6.38 -24.73
N VAL A 239 -1.83 -5.84 -25.67
CA VAL A 239 -2.33 -5.47 -27.00
C VAL A 239 -2.93 -6.67 -27.72
N LYS A 240 -2.28 -7.84 -27.72
CA LYS A 240 -2.84 -9.06 -28.32
C LYS A 240 -4.20 -9.40 -27.74
N ARG A 241 -4.38 -9.30 -26.42
CA ARG A 241 -5.67 -9.55 -25.74
C ARG A 241 -6.73 -8.55 -26.15
N ILE A 242 -6.38 -7.27 -26.26
CA ILE A 242 -7.29 -6.21 -26.75
C ILE A 242 -7.71 -6.49 -28.19
N LYS A 243 -6.76 -6.87 -29.06
CA LYS A 243 -7.02 -7.06 -30.50
C LYS A 243 -7.87 -8.29 -30.82
N VAL A 244 -7.99 -9.26 -29.92
CA VAL A 244 -8.90 -10.42 -30.10
C VAL A 244 -10.28 -10.19 -29.48
N ASP A 245 -10.45 -9.14 -28.66
CA ASP A 245 -11.73 -8.81 -28.05
C ASP A 245 -12.50 -7.80 -28.91
N LYS A 246 -13.57 -8.28 -29.55
CA LYS A 246 -14.42 -7.49 -30.45
C LYS A 246 -15.03 -6.24 -29.82
N LYS A 247 -15.12 -6.16 -28.48
CA LYS A 247 -15.68 -4.99 -27.81
C LYS A 247 -14.70 -3.83 -27.73
N ILE A 248 -13.40 -4.12 -27.66
CA ILE A 248 -12.35 -3.14 -27.37
C ILE A 248 -11.26 -3.08 -28.45
N VAL A 249 -11.37 -3.88 -29.51
CA VAL A 249 -10.40 -3.95 -30.62
C VAL A 249 -10.14 -2.61 -31.32
N ASP A 250 -11.18 -1.76 -31.38
CA ASP A 250 -11.17 -0.46 -32.07
C ASP A 250 -10.64 0.68 -31.20
N VAL A 251 -10.41 0.44 -29.90
CA VAL A 251 -9.86 1.45 -29.00
C VAL A 251 -8.43 1.81 -29.47
N PRO A 252 -8.14 3.10 -29.72
CA PRO A 252 -6.79 3.53 -30.11
C PRO A 252 -5.80 3.29 -28.95
N ILE A 253 -4.65 2.73 -29.30
CA ILE A 253 -3.59 2.39 -28.34
C ILE A 253 -2.34 3.19 -28.72
N PHE A 254 -1.78 3.91 -27.76
CA PHE A 254 -0.51 4.59 -27.88
C PHE A 254 0.48 3.97 -26.90
N PHE A 255 1.63 3.52 -27.40
CA PHE A 255 2.71 3.10 -26.52
C PHE A 255 3.33 4.31 -25.80
N LEU A 256 3.71 4.12 -24.55
CA LEU A 256 4.46 5.07 -23.74
C LEU A 256 5.76 4.39 -23.31
N THR A 257 6.85 4.53 -24.06
CA THR A 257 7.97 3.58 -23.94
C THR A 257 9.35 4.22 -24.01
N ALA A 258 10.31 3.65 -23.30
CA ALA A 258 11.73 3.97 -23.43
C ALA A 258 12.42 3.23 -24.61
N ILE A 259 11.69 2.36 -25.34
CA ILE A 259 12.24 1.63 -26.49
C ILE A 259 12.56 2.61 -27.64
N PRO A 260 13.73 2.51 -28.29
CA PRO A 260 14.14 3.43 -29.36
C PRO A 260 13.15 3.51 -30.55
N GLY A 261 13.10 4.70 -31.18
CA GLY A 261 12.16 5.03 -32.25
C GLY A 261 12.05 4.02 -33.41
N VAL A 262 13.17 3.53 -33.94
CA VAL A 262 13.14 2.58 -35.07
C VAL A 262 12.52 1.24 -34.67
N GLU A 263 12.77 0.79 -33.44
CA GLU A 263 12.22 -0.46 -32.92
C GLU A 263 10.73 -0.33 -32.61
N VAL A 264 10.31 0.78 -32.00
CA VAL A 264 8.90 1.01 -31.68
C VAL A 264 8.05 1.14 -32.95
N GLU A 265 8.56 1.73 -34.04
CA GLU A 265 7.81 1.84 -35.30
C GLU A 265 7.53 0.47 -35.94
N ASN A 266 8.50 -0.45 -35.90
CA ASN A 266 8.28 -1.83 -36.34
C ASN A 266 7.22 -2.52 -35.49
N LYS A 267 7.30 -2.34 -34.16
CA LYS A 267 6.34 -2.92 -33.21
C LYS A 267 4.95 -2.33 -33.36
N LYS A 268 4.83 -1.02 -33.65
CA LYS A 268 3.54 -0.40 -33.93
C LYS A 268 2.81 -1.08 -35.09
N ARG A 269 3.54 -1.34 -36.18
CA ARG A 269 3.01 -2.03 -37.37
C ARG A 269 2.65 -3.49 -37.09
N GLU A 270 3.52 -4.20 -36.38
CA GLU A 270 3.32 -5.60 -36.00
C GLU A 270 2.06 -5.80 -35.16
N PHE A 271 1.81 -4.91 -34.19
CA PHE A 271 0.71 -5.02 -33.23
C PHE A 271 -0.55 -4.22 -33.60
N GLY A 272 -0.50 -3.45 -34.69
CA GLY A 272 -1.64 -2.63 -35.14
C GLY A 272 -2.06 -1.58 -34.11
N VAL A 273 -1.09 -0.96 -33.41
CA VAL A 273 -1.36 0.15 -32.48
C VAL A 273 -1.29 1.49 -33.19
N THR A 274 -1.95 2.49 -32.62
CA THR A 274 -2.20 3.79 -33.25
C THR A 274 -0.96 4.68 -33.28
N GLY A 275 -0.15 4.65 -32.23
CA GLY A 275 0.98 5.55 -32.07
C GLY A 275 1.95 5.13 -30.98
N ALA A 276 2.99 5.93 -30.79
CA ALA A 276 3.91 5.81 -29.66
C ALA A 276 4.38 7.21 -29.24
N ILE A 277 4.62 7.36 -27.95
CA ILE A 277 5.22 8.51 -27.28
C ILE A 277 6.46 7.94 -26.57
N LEU A 278 7.62 8.53 -26.84
CA LEU A 278 8.90 8.04 -26.34
C LEU A 278 9.23 8.67 -25.00
N LYS A 279 9.73 7.88 -24.06
CA LYS A 279 10.34 8.36 -22.81
C LYS A 279 11.82 8.72 -23.08
N PRO A 280 12.34 9.84 -22.54
CA PRO A 280 11.61 10.89 -21.83
C PRO A 280 10.74 11.73 -22.78
N PHE A 281 9.58 12.16 -22.30
CA PHE A 281 8.59 12.95 -23.06
C PHE A 281 8.40 14.35 -22.46
N ASN A 282 7.89 15.26 -23.27
CA ASN A 282 7.30 16.53 -22.85
C ASN A 282 5.77 16.45 -22.90
N LEU A 283 5.07 17.31 -22.16
CA LEU A 283 3.60 17.34 -22.16
C LEU A 283 3.00 17.62 -23.55
N SER A 284 3.72 18.37 -24.40
CA SER A 284 3.33 18.63 -25.79
C SER A 284 3.33 17.38 -26.67
N ASP A 285 4.06 16.32 -26.30
CA ASP A 285 4.11 15.10 -27.11
C ASP A 285 2.76 14.36 -27.11
N PHE A 286 1.88 14.68 -26.14
CA PHE A 286 0.52 14.17 -26.05
C PHE A 286 -0.49 14.92 -26.95
N ASP A 287 -0.09 15.99 -27.64
CA ASP A 287 -1.00 16.69 -28.57
C ASP A 287 -1.52 15.77 -29.69
N VAL A 288 -0.72 14.75 -30.04
CA VAL A 288 -1.07 13.75 -31.07
C VAL A 288 -2.30 12.90 -30.68
N ILE A 289 -2.60 12.78 -29.38
CA ILE A 289 -3.71 11.97 -28.89
C ILE A 289 -5.04 12.74 -28.80
N HIS A 290 -5.01 14.07 -28.78
CA HIS A 290 -6.21 14.91 -28.62
C HIS A 290 -7.30 14.66 -29.67
N LYS A 291 -6.92 14.27 -30.90
CA LYS A 291 -7.88 13.96 -31.97
C LYS A 291 -8.73 12.71 -31.71
N TYR A 292 -8.34 11.86 -30.76
CA TYR A 292 -9.06 10.63 -30.39
C TYR A 292 -9.98 10.82 -29.17
N LEU A 293 -9.94 11.99 -28.52
CA LEU A 293 -10.65 12.25 -27.26
C LEU A 293 -11.88 13.16 -27.45
N LYS A 294 -12.08 13.67 -28.68
CA LYS A 294 -13.19 14.52 -29.12
C LYS A 294 -14.42 13.72 -29.53
#